data_AF-A0A2H6IFM6-F1
#
_entry.id   AF-A0A2H6IFM6-F1
#
_cell.length_a   1.000
_cell.length_b   1.000
_cell.length_c   1.000
_cell.angle_alpha   90.00
_cell.angle_beta   90.00
_cell.angle_gamma   90.00
#
_symmetry.space_group_name_H-M   'P 1'
#
loop_
_entity.id
_entity.type
_entity.pdbx_description
1 polymer ?
#
loop_
_entity_poly.entity_id
_entity_poly.type
_entity_poly.pdbx_seq_one_letter_code
_entity_poly.pdbx_strand_id
1 'polypeptide(L)'
;MVSSDRLAPGEQGEIKVTIRTDRKKGFISRTVQVRTNDPVKPLVILNLKAKVIDSFHGKNLDIKEIFRSPCRKCHVDRGRGQLGANLFRADCIMCHMRGKSAPSLALLKKLPEKRLLAAIEKGVPDTMMPGFSWKAGGPLTESQIRSLVTYVKGK
;
A
#
# COMPACT_ATOMS: atom_id res chain seq x y z
N MET A 1 -17.69 -1.04 -19.47
CA MET A 1 -19.15 -0.80 -19.53
C MET A 1 -19.78 -1.98 -20.25
N VAL A 2 -21.06 -2.29 -19.95
CA VAL A 2 -21.81 -3.33 -20.67
C VAL A 2 -22.19 -2.77 -22.05
N SER A 3 -22.20 -3.59 -23.09
CA SER A 3 -22.52 -3.19 -24.46
C SER A 3 -23.98 -2.78 -24.65
N SER A 4 -24.88 -3.26 -23.78
CA SER A 4 -26.31 -2.90 -23.71
C SER A 4 -26.82 -3.11 -22.28
N ASP A 5 -27.82 -2.33 -21.86
CA ASP A 5 -28.55 -2.49 -20.60
C ASP A 5 -29.78 -3.41 -20.72
N ARG A 6 -30.14 -3.81 -21.95
CA ARG A 6 -31.21 -4.78 -22.26
C ARG A 6 -30.76 -5.76 -23.34
N LEU A 7 -31.06 -7.04 -23.13
CA LEU A 7 -30.82 -8.12 -24.08
C LEU A 7 -32.14 -8.84 -24.35
N ALA A 8 -32.46 -9.10 -25.62
CA ALA A 8 -33.56 -9.96 -26.02
C ALA A 8 -33.27 -11.43 -25.70
N PRO A 9 -34.29 -12.31 -25.66
CA PRO A 9 -34.08 -13.74 -25.49
C PRO A 9 -33.11 -14.31 -26.55
N GLY A 10 -32.03 -14.95 -26.10
CA GLY A 10 -30.99 -15.51 -26.98
C GLY A 10 -29.94 -14.50 -27.47
N GLU A 11 -30.11 -13.20 -27.19
CA GLU A 11 -29.15 -12.16 -27.53
C GLU A 11 -27.93 -12.20 -26.59
N GLN A 12 -26.75 -11.89 -27.14
CA GLN A 12 -25.50 -11.83 -26.39
C GLN A 12 -25.05 -10.38 -26.19
N GLY A 13 -24.51 -10.09 -25.02
CA GLY A 13 -23.89 -8.80 -24.70
C GLY A 13 -22.44 -8.96 -24.26
N GLU A 14 -21.64 -7.92 -24.45
CA GLU A 14 -20.24 -7.85 -24.01
C GLU A 14 -20.11 -6.99 -22.74
N ILE A 15 -19.33 -7.46 -21.76
CA ILE A 15 -18.93 -6.65 -20.60
C ILE A 15 -17.46 -6.30 -20.75
N LYS A 16 -17.16 -5.07 -21.18
CA LYS A 16 -15.78 -4.59 -21.24
C LYS A 16 -15.31 -4.09 -19.87
N VAL A 17 -14.25 -4.69 -19.35
CA VAL A 17 -13.66 -4.37 -18.05
C VAL A 17 -12.22 -3.91 -18.23
N THR A 18 -11.89 -2.76 -17.63
CA THR A 18 -10.52 -2.23 -17.62
C THR A 18 -9.97 -2.33 -16.20
N ILE A 19 -8.84 -3.02 -16.04
CA ILE A 19 -8.14 -3.11 -14.76
C ILE A 19 -6.98 -2.14 -14.76
N ARG A 20 -7.03 -1.17 -13.85
CA ARG A 20 -5.91 -0.28 -13.56
C ARG A 20 -4.86 -1.00 -12.72
N THR A 21 -3.69 -1.24 -13.33
CA THR A 21 -2.54 -1.89 -12.70
C THR A 21 -1.55 -0.90 -12.09
N ASP A 22 -1.79 0.41 -12.25
CA ASP A 22 -0.95 1.43 -11.61
C ASP A 22 -0.95 1.26 -10.10
N ARG A 23 0.25 1.34 -9.50
CA ARG A 23 0.48 1.16 -8.06
C ARG A 23 0.05 -0.22 -7.53
N LYS A 24 -0.02 -1.24 -8.40
CA LYS A 24 -0.25 -2.64 -8.05
C LYS A 24 1.00 -3.46 -8.38
N LYS A 25 1.20 -4.55 -7.63
CA LYS A 25 2.21 -5.58 -7.92
C LYS A 25 1.73 -6.93 -7.43
N GLY A 26 2.23 -8.00 -8.03
CA GLY A 26 1.89 -9.36 -7.64
C GLY A 26 0.44 -9.72 -7.97
N PHE A 27 -0.12 -10.69 -7.25
CA PHE A 27 -1.47 -11.17 -7.51
C PHE A 27 -2.52 -10.13 -7.12
N ILE A 28 -3.40 -9.80 -8.07
CA ILE A 28 -4.60 -9.01 -7.86
C ILE A 28 -5.83 -9.84 -8.21
N SER A 29 -6.90 -9.65 -7.44
CA SER A 29 -8.22 -10.22 -7.70
C SER A 29 -9.26 -9.11 -7.66
N ARG A 30 -10.12 -9.06 -8.68
CA ARG A 30 -11.26 -8.14 -8.77
C ARG A 30 -12.51 -8.91 -9.14
N THR A 31 -13.65 -8.43 -8.69
CA THR A 31 -14.94 -9.02 -9.00
C THR A 31 -15.77 -8.08 -9.85
N VAL A 32 -16.49 -8.65 -10.80
CA VAL A 32 -17.56 -7.95 -11.53
C VAL A 32 -18.85 -8.67 -11.17
N GLN A 33 -19.79 -7.92 -10.60
CA GLN A 33 -21.11 -8.42 -10.28
C GLN A 33 -22.04 -8.09 -11.43
N VAL A 34 -22.63 -9.12 -12.02
CA VAL A 34 -23.64 -8.99 -13.07
C VAL A 34 -24.98 -9.33 -12.43
N ARG A 35 -25.85 -8.34 -12.35
CA ARG A 35 -27.22 -8.50 -11.86
C ARG A 35 -28.16 -8.52 -13.04
N THR A 36 -29.05 -9.50 -13.09
CA THR A 36 -30.02 -9.69 -14.17
C THR A 36 -31.42 -9.91 -13.60
N ASN A 37 -32.41 -9.93 -14.48
CA ASN A 37 -33.79 -10.33 -14.20
C ASN A 37 -34.02 -11.84 -14.41
N ASP A 38 -32.96 -12.66 -14.52
CA ASP A 38 -33.07 -14.11 -14.55
C ASP A 38 -33.67 -14.61 -13.23
N PRO A 39 -34.84 -15.29 -13.24
CA PRO A 39 -35.52 -15.71 -12.02
C PRO A 39 -34.78 -16.83 -11.26
N VAL A 40 -33.88 -17.55 -11.93
CA VAL A 40 -33.12 -18.68 -11.37
C VAL A 40 -31.74 -18.21 -10.90
N LYS A 41 -31.04 -17.39 -11.70
CA LYS A 41 -29.68 -16.91 -11.39
C LYS A 41 -29.54 -15.39 -11.58
N PRO A 42 -30.18 -14.58 -10.70
CA PRO A 42 -30.20 -13.12 -10.83
C PRO A 42 -28.87 -12.43 -10.54
N LEU A 43 -27.88 -13.15 -10.00
CA LEU A 43 -26.55 -12.64 -9.70
C LEU A 43 -25.48 -13.60 -10.19
N VAL A 44 -24.58 -13.10 -11.03
CA VAL A 44 -23.37 -13.79 -11.48
C VAL A 44 -22.16 -12.98 -11.04
N ILE A 45 -21.20 -13.62 -10.35
CA ILE A 45 -19.95 -12.99 -9.93
C ILE A 45 -18.82 -13.50 -10.81
N LEU A 46 -18.24 -12.61 -11.60
CA LEU A 46 -17.07 -12.89 -12.43
C LEU A 46 -15.81 -12.53 -11.65
N ASN A 47 -14.90 -13.50 -11.48
CA ASN A 47 -13.63 -13.31 -10.77
C ASN A 47 -12.50 -13.07 -11.76
N LEU A 48 -11.92 -11.88 -11.74
CA LEU A 48 -10.77 -11.48 -12.53
C LEU A 48 -9.50 -11.62 -11.69
N LYS A 49 -8.65 -12.59 -12.02
CA LYS A 49 -7.36 -12.81 -11.37
C LYS A 49 -6.23 -12.51 -12.34
N ALA A 50 -5.24 -11.74 -11.90
CA ALA A 50 -4.04 -11.44 -12.69
C ALA A 50 -2.83 -11.32 -11.78
N LYS A 51 -1.63 -11.60 -12.32
CA LYS A 51 -0.35 -11.27 -11.67
C LYS A 51 0.22 -10.03 -12.36
N VAL A 52 0.27 -8.91 -11.63
CA VAL A 52 0.90 -7.68 -12.10
C VAL A 52 2.41 -7.82 -11.93
N ILE A 53 3.13 -7.70 -13.04
CA ILE A 53 4.60 -7.70 -13.09
C ILE A 53 5.03 -6.29 -13.46
N ASP A 54 6.02 -5.76 -12.74
CA ASP A 54 6.60 -4.45 -13.00
C ASP A 54 8.12 -4.52 -13.06
N SER A 55 8.75 -3.55 -13.72
CA SER A 55 10.19 -3.54 -13.97
C SER A 55 11.03 -3.08 -12.76
N PHE A 56 10.42 -2.89 -11.59
CA PHE A 56 11.08 -2.37 -10.38
C PHE A 56 11.18 -3.45 -9.28
N HIS A 57 10.07 -4.13 -8.97
CA HIS A 57 9.98 -5.09 -7.88
C HIS A 57 10.48 -6.48 -8.31
N GLY A 58 11.75 -6.73 -8.03
CA GLY A 58 12.51 -7.91 -8.49
C GLY A 58 13.96 -7.57 -8.85
N LYS A 59 14.32 -6.29 -8.84
CA LYS A 59 15.70 -5.82 -8.99
C LYS A 59 16.38 -5.67 -7.63
N ASN A 60 17.68 -5.92 -7.59
CA ASN A 60 18.54 -5.62 -6.44
C ASN A 60 18.84 -4.12 -6.43
N LEU A 61 17.89 -3.34 -5.90
CA LEU A 61 18.03 -1.90 -5.70
C LEU A 61 18.41 -1.61 -4.26
N ASP A 62 19.10 -0.48 -4.05
CA ASP A 62 19.35 0.03 -2.71
C ASP A 62 18.04 0.35 -1.99
N ILE A 63 17.98 0.12 -0.67
CA ILE A 63 16.76 0.31 0.13
C ILE A 63 16.29 1.77 0.09
N LYS A 64 17.21 2.74 -0.04
CA LYS A 64 16.88 4.18 -0.12
C LYS A 64 16.24 4.57 -1.45
N GLU A 65 16.25 3.70 -2.46
CA GLU A 65 15.54 3.95 -3.72
C GLU A 65 14.04 4.13 -3.51
N ILE A 66 13.46 3.62 -2.42
CA ILE A 66 12.05 3.86 -2.09
C ILE A 66 11.72 5.36 -1.91
N PHE A 67 12.72 6.21 -1.63
CA PHE A 67 12.57 7.65 -1.48
C PHE A 67 12.71 8.41 -2.81
N ARG A 68 13.11 7.73 -3.89
CA ARG A 68 13.36 8.32 -5.21
C ARG A 68 12.22 8.03 -6.18
N SER A 69 12.10 8.85 -7.22
CA SER A 69 11.10 8.63 -8.28
C SER A 69 11.56 7.48 -9.19
N PRO A 70 10.67 6.57 -9.63
CA PRO A 70 9.22 6.58 -9.42
C PRO A 70 8.75 5.88 -8.13
N CYS A 71 9.64 5.19 -7.41
CA CYS A 71 9.32 4.36 -6.24
C CYS A 71 8.53 5.11 -5.15
N ARG A 72 8.95 6.35 -4.85
CA ARG A 72 8.34 7.17 -3.80
C ARG A 72 6.85 7.41 -3.99
N LYS A 73 6.35 7.42 -5.23
CA LYS A 73 4.93 7.65 -5.56
C LYS A 73 4.00 6.63 -4.90
N CYS A 74 4.50 5.44 -4.60
CA CYS A 74 3.73 4.37 -3.94
C CYS A 74 4.17 4.11 -2.50
N HIS A 75 5.45 4.34 -2.19
CA HIS A 75 6.06 3.96 -0.92
C HIS A 75 6.04 5.08 0.14
N VAL A 76 6.20 6.36 -0.24
CA VAL A 76 6.35 7.45 0.75
C VAL A 76 5.66 8.78 0.42
N ASP A 77 5.17 8.98 -0.81
CA ASP A 77 4.56 10.27 -1.18
C ASP A 77 3.16 10.45 -0.56
N ARG A 78 2.51 9.39 -0.03
CA ARG A 78 1.16 9.49 0.55
C ARG A 78 1.19 10.22 1.90
N GLY A 79 2.25 10.08 2.68
CA GLY A 79 2.41 10.78 3.95
C GLY A 79 3.08 12.15 3.83
N ARG A 80 3.36 12.65 2.63
CA ARG A 80 3.95 13.97 2.44
C ARG A 80 3.12 15.05 3.13
N GLY A 81 3.76 15.81 4.02
CA GLY A 81 3.11 16.86 4.82
C GLY A 81 2.21 16.36 5.95
N GLN A 82 2.07 15.04 6.13
CA GLN A 82 1.27 14.45 7.22
C GLN A 82 2.10 14.33 8.50
N LEU A 83 1.40 14.20 9.63
CA LEU A 83 1.96 13.97 10.97
C LEU A 83 1.27 12.78 11.65
N GLY A 84 1.93 12.25 12.68
CA GLY A 84 1.39 11.26 13.62
C GLY A 84 0.70 10.07 12.94
N ALA A 85 -0.56 9.84 13.32
CA ALA A 85 -1.35 8.72 12.82
C ALA A 85 -1.54 8.74 11.30
N ASN A 86 -1.71 9.93 10.70
CA ASN A 86 -1.93 10.06 9.26
C ASN A 86 -0.66 9.70 8.48
N LEU A 87 0.50 10.16 8.95
CA LEU A 87 1.79 9.78 8.37
C LEU A 87 2.04 8.27 8.51
N PHE A 88 1.82 7.72 9.71
CA PHE A 88 2.02 6.28 9.95
C PHE A 88 1.14 5.41 9.05
N ARG A 89 -0.15 5.74 8.93
CA ARG A 89 -1.10 5.01 8.08
C ARG A 89 -0.80 5.16 6.59
N ALA A 90 -0.23 6.29 6.17
CA ALA A 90 0.05 6.53 4.77
C ALA A 90 1.26 5.71 4.27
N ASP A 91 2.36 5.70 5.04
CA ASP A 91 3.65 5.21 4.55
C ASP A 91 4.25 4.08 5.39
N CYS A 92 3.98 4.01 6.70
CA CYS A 92 4.61 3.04 7.59
C CYS A 92 3.82 1.72 7.69
N ILE A 93 2.49 1.81 7.67
CA ILE A 93 1.61 0.68 7.97
C ILE A 93 1.75 -0.49 6.99
N MET A 94 2.17 -0.23 5.75
CA MET A 94 2.32 -1.27 4.74
C MET A 94 3.31 -2.37 5.15
N CYS A 95 4.33 -2.01 5.94
CA CYS A 95 5.30 -2.93 6.52
C CYS A 95 4.98 -3.28 7.97
N HIS A 96 4.40 -2.35 8.74
CA HIS A 96 4.14 -2.50 10.18
C HIS A 96 2.73 -3.03 10.52
N MET A 97 1.95 -3.47 9.54
CA MET A 97 0.70 -4.18 9.79
C MET A 97 0.98 -5.57 10.38
N ARG A 98 0.06 -6.09 11.20
CA ARG A 98 0.19 -7.43 11.79
C ARG A 98 0.39 -8.49 10.70
N GLY A 99 1.41 -9.34 10.88
CA GLY A 99 1.76 -10.41 9.93
C GLY A 99 2.53 -9.94 8.69
N LYS A 100 3.08 -8.72 8.70
CA LYS A 100 3.97 -8.20 7.65
C LYS A 100 5.43 -8.25 8.09
N SER A 101 6.30 -7.70 7.24
CA SER A 101 7.76 -7.79 7.33
C SER A 101 8.39 -6.98 8.46
N ALA A 102 7.63 -6.13 9.17
CA ALA A 102 8.15 -5.33 10.28
C ALA A 102 7.31 -5.50 11.56
N PRO A 103 7.86 -5.18 12.76
CA PRO A 103 7.14 -5.30 14.02
C PRO A 103 5.83 -4.51 14.01
N SER A 104 4.75 -5.13 14.51
CA SER A 104 3.44 -4.47 14.56
C SER A 104 3.43 -3.25 15.49
N LEU A 105 2.48 -2.33 15.30
CA LEU A 105 2.30 -1.17 16.17
C LEU A 105 2.24 -1.55 17.67
N ALA A 106 1.62 -2.69 18.00
CA ALA A 106 1.56 -3.20 19.38
C ALA A 106 2.94 -3.59 19.95
N LEU A 107 3.85 -4.09 19.10
CA LEU A 107 5.23 -4.37 19.49
C LEU A 107 6.05 -3.07 19.57
N LEU A 108 5.87 -2.17 18.60
CA LEU A 108 6.55 -0.87 18.59
C LEU A 108 6.25 -0.04 19.84
N LYS A 109 4.99 -0.05 20.32
CA LYS A 109 4.58 0.66 21.53
C LYS A 109 5.38 0.25 22.77
N LYS A 110 5.84 -1.01 22.83
CA LYS A 110 6.65 -1.55 23.94
C LYS A 110 8.13 -1.15 23.87
N LEU A 111 8.60 -0.63 22.73
CA LEU A 111 10.00 -0.23 22.59
C LEU A 111 10.30 1.04 23.41
N PRO A 112 11.55 1.19 23.90
CA PRO A 112 12.04 2.45 24.44
C PRO A 112 11.92 3.56 23.39
N GLU A 113 11.49 4.75 23.82
CA GLU A 113 11.27 5.89 22.92
C GLU A 113 12.54 6.25 22.12
N LYS A 114 13.71 6.23 22.79
CA LYS A 114 15.02 6.45 22.17
C LYS A 114 15.32 5.44 21.05
N ARG A 115 14.94 4.18 21.22
CA ARG A 115 15.15 3.13 20.21
C ARG A 115 14.22 3.31 19.02
N LEU A 116 12.96 3.69 19.27
CA LEU A 116 12.00 3.99 18.22
C LEU A 116 12.45 5.20 17.38
N LEU A 117 12.90 6.27 18.05
CA LEU A 117 13.43 7.46 17.40
C LEU A 117 14.64 7.10 16.51
N ALA A 118 15.63 6.40 17.07
CA ALA A 118 16.82 6.00 16.31
C ALA A 118 16.49 5.13 15.10
N ALA A 119 15.54 4.18 15.25
CA ALA A 119 15.10 3.32 14.15
C ALA A 119 14.42 4.11 13.03
N ILE A 120 13.58 5.10 13.35
CA ILE A 120 12.95 5.96 12.34
C ILE A 120 13.99 6.86 11.66
N GLU A 121 14.89 7.47 12.43
CA GLU A 121 15.88 8.41 11.90
C GLU A 121 16.92 7.74 11.01
N LYS A 122 17.52 6.66 11.50
CA LYS A 122 18.72 6.04 10.93
C LYS A 122 18.43 4.72 10.21
N GLY A 123 17.23 4.18 10.39
CA GLY A 123 16.88 2.84 9.92
C GLY A 123 17.31 1.78 10.92
N VAL A 124 17.14 0.53 10.53
CA VAL A 124 17.59 -0.63 11.31
C VAL A 124 18.64 -1.38 10.48
N PRO A 125 19.89 -1.48 10.96
CA PRO A 125 20.95 -2.22 10.27
C PRO A 125 20.53 -3.65 9.94
N ASP A 126 21.02 -4.17 8.81
CA ASP A 126 20.74 -5.53 8.33
C ASP A 126 19.24 -5.83 8.12
N THR A 127 18.44 -4.79 7.86
CA THR A 127 17.03 -4.93 7.52
C THR A 127 16.64 -4.04 6.34
N MET A 128 15.42 -4.22 5.84
CA MET A 128 14.81 -3.39 4.80
C MET A 128 14.24 -2.06 5.32
N MET A 129 14.48 -1.67 6.58
CA MET A 129 13.99 -0.41 7.15
C MET A 129 15.06 0.68 6.98
N PRO A 130 14.95 1.59 6.00
CA PRO A 130 15.91 2.67 5.82
C PRO A 130 15.73 3.77 6.88
N GLY A 131 16.71 4.65 6.98
CA GLY A 131 16.57 5.91 7.73
C GLY A 131 15.65 6.88 7.00
N PHE A 132 14.56 7.28 7.67
CA PHE A 132 13.57 8.20 7.11
C PHE A 132 13.91 9.67 7.38
N SER A 133 14.91 9.96 8.23
CA SER A 133 15.36 11.34 8.46
C SER A 133 15.94 11.96 7.19
N TRP A 134 15.61 13.23 6.96
CA TRP A 134 16.23 14.04 5.91
C TRP A 134 17.76 14.02 5.98
N LYS A 135 18.33 13.96 7.19
CA LYS A 135 19.79 13.86 7.43
C LYS A 135 20.39 12.52 6.97
N ALA A 136 19.57 11.47 6.86
CA ALA A 136 19.98 10.13 6.42
C ALA A 136 19.66 9.87 4.93
N GLY A 137 19.13 10.87 4.22
CA GLY A 137 18.65 10.77 2.84
C GLY A 137 17.18 10.37 2.70
N GLY A 138 16.43 10.33 3.81
CA GLY A 138 14.99 10.07 3.83
C GLY A 138 14.13 11.34 3.66
N PRO A 139 12.79 11.20 3.60
CA PRO A 139 11.90 12.31 3.27
C PRO A 139 11.38 13.09 4.49
N LEU A 140 11.63 12.63 5.72
CA LEU A 140 10.96 13.16 6.90
C LEU A 140 11.76 14.25 7.63
N THR A 141 11.06 15.29 8.03
CA THR A 141 11.56 16.32 8.95
C THR A 141 11.58 15.81 10.39
N GLU A 142 12.33 16.48 11.27
CA GLU A 142 12.37 16.11 12.68
C GLU A 142 11.00 16.23 13.37
N SER A 143 10.17 17.21 12.97
CA SER A 143 8.80 17.36 13.46
C SER A 143 7.93 16.16 13.11
N GLN A 144 8.01 15.68 11.87
CA GLN A 144 7.32 14.48 11.43
C GLN A 144 7.77 13.24 12.19
N ILE A 145 9.08 13.08 12.39
CA ILE A 145 9.62 11.94 13.16
C ILE A 145 9.14 11.98 14.61
N ARG A 146 9.21 13.13 15.29
CA ARG A 146 8.69 13.26 16.66
C ARG A 146 7.19 12.94 16.71
N SER A 147 6.40 13.41 15.74
CA SER A 147 4.97 13.10 15.69
C SER A 147 4.68 11.59 15.54
N LEU A 148 5.51 10.84 14.81
CA LEU A 148 5.41 9.39 14.70
C LEU A 148 5.72 8.70 16.02
N VAL A 149 6.77 9.16 16.72
CA VAL A 149 7.13 8.63 18.04
C VAL A 149 5.98 8.84 19.03
N THR A 150 5.43 10.05 19.12
CA THR A 150 4.25 10.38 19.95
C THR A 150 3.08 9.45 19.65
N TYR A 151 2.72 9.31 18.37
CA TYR A 151 1.62 8.44 17.94
C TYR A 151 1.84 6.97 18.32
N VAL A 152 3.03 6.42 18.07
CA VAL A 152 3.34 5.01 18.38
C VAL A 152 3.32 4.74 19.88
N LYS A 153 3.76 5.70 20.70
CA LYS A 153 3.71 5.59 22.17
C LYS A 153 2.28 5.77 22.71
N GLY A 154 1.36 6.30 21.91
CA GLY A 154 -0.02 6.59 22.33
C GLY A 154 -0.08 7.75 23.31
N LYS A 155 0.76 8.76 23.10
CA LYS A 155 0.77 10.03 23.81
C LYS A 155 0.05 11.10 23.00
#